data_AF-A0A2Z2MAL1-F1
#
_entry.id   AF-A0A2Z2MAL1-F1
#
_cell.length_a   1.000
_cell.length_b   1.000
_cell.length_c   1.000
_cell.angle_alpha   90.00
_cell.angle_beta   90.00
_cell.angle_gamma   90.00
#
_symmetry.space_group_name_H-M   'P 1'
#
loop_
_entity.id
_entity.type
_entity.pdbx_description
1 polymer ?
#
loop_
_entity_poly.entity_id
_entity_poly.type
_entity_poly.pdbx_seq_one_letter_code
_entity_poly.pdbx_strand_id
1 'polypeptide(L)'
;MEKLPKLYVEDSPDSCIENGKLKTECVILMGNVEVWLKEGDSIPDFINVEISKFLRKEVYDRFYLYVDRLEQKMIVDAIIVLPDGRTRIYLKKGDKLMLLPVEGFTKTLIANVGNRVRTGDAFAAVTTRKGEVHYLKPPKPGTVVFIDEITNRPHYVYYLLPEE
;
A
#
# COMPACT_ATOMS: atom_id res chain seq x y z
N MET A 1 -10.19 15.35 9.16
CA MET A 1 -9.24 14.21 9.11
C MET A 1 -9.34 13.62 7.72
N GLU A 2 -8.24 13.58 6.97
CA GLU A 2 -8.21 12.81 5.72
C GLU A 2 -8.45 11.33 6.07
N LYS A 3 -9.29 10.65 5.28
CA LYS A 3 -9.51 9.22 5.45
C LYS A 3 -8.24 8.50 5.01
N LEU A 4 -7.75 7.57 5.81
CA LEU A 4 -6.65 6.69 5.40
C LEU A 4 -7.13 5.72 4.32
N PRO A 5 -6.24 5.29 3.40
CA PRO A 5 -6.54 4.19 2.49
C PRO A 5 -6.89 2.91 3.26
N LYS A 6 -7.61 2.00 2.62
CA LYS A 6 -7.79 0.63 3.14
C LYS A 6 -6.73 -0.27 2.53
N LEU A 7 -6.18 -1.16 3.35
CA LEU A 7 -5.23 -2.18 2.93
C LEU A 7 -5.89 -3.56 3.02
N TYR A 8 -5.74 -4.37 1.98
CA TYR A 8 -6.08 -5.79 1.97
C TYR A 8 -4.85 -6.57 1.57
N VAL A 9 -4.54 -7.64 2.29
CA VAL A 9 -3.29 -8.39 2.10
C VAL A 9 -3.60 -9.87 2.02
N GLU A 10 -2.93 -10.55 1.09
CA GLU A 10 -3.03 -12.00 0.91
C GLU A 10 -2.70 -12.74 2.20
N ASP A 11 -3.62 -13.60 2.62
CA ASP A 11 -3.55 -14.39 3.84
C ASP A 11 -4.25 -15.74 3.60
N SER A 12 -4.17 -16.65 4.57
CA SER A 12 -4.82 -17.97 4.44
C SER A 12 -6.35 -17.83 4.45
N PRO A 13 -7.10 -18.74 3.81
CA PRO A 13 -8.57 -18.73 3.86
C PRO A 13 -9.12 -18.74 5.29
N ASP A 14 -8.47 -19.47 6.20
CA ASP A 14 -8.86 -19.57 7.62
C ASP A 14 -8.75 -18.25 8.38
N SER A 15 -7.91 -17.32 7.92
CA SER A 15 -7.82 -15.97 8.47
C SER A 15 -9.04 -15.11 8.11
N CYS A 16 -9.69 -15.41 6.99
CA CYS A 16 -10.88 -14.72 6.50
C CYS A 16 -12.17 -15.41 6.91
N ILE A 17 -12.19 -16.75 7.05
CA ILE A 17 -13.42 -17.55 7.14
C ILE A 17 -13.56 -18.18 8.54
N GLU A 18 -14.77 -18.11 9.12
CA GLU A 18 -15.21 -18.90 10.28
C GLU A 18 -16.61 -19.42 10.04
N ASN A 19 -16.83 -20.72 10.24
CA ASN A 19 -18.17 -21.32 10.16
C ASN A 19 -18.94 -20.96 8.86
N GLY A 20 -18.22 -20.86 7.74
CA GLY A 20 -18.78 -20.50 6.42
C GLY A 20 -19.09 -19.02 6.21
N LYS A 21 -18.73 -18.15 7.17
CA LYS A 21 -18.91 -16.69 7.11
C LYS A 21 -17.58 -15.98 7.22
N LEU A 22 -17.52 -14.72 6.81
CA LEU A 22 -16.31 -13.93 6.98
C LEU A 22 -16.13 -13.39 8.40
N LYS A 23 -14.93 -13.58 8.96
CA LYS A 23 -14.44 -12.99 10.22
C LYS A 23 -14.19 -11.50 10.14
N THR A 24 -13.88 -11.01 8.94
CA THR A 24 -13.55 -9.61 8.67
C THR A 24 -13.78 -9.29 7.21
N GLU A 25 -13.68 -8.02 6.84
CA GLU A 25 -13.78 -7.59 5.44
C GLU A 25 -12.66 -8.25 4.62
N CYS A 26 -13.01 -9.01 3.57
CA CYS A 26 -12.04 -9.69 2.71
C CYS A 26 -12.37 -9.48 1.23
N VAL A 27 -11.33 -9.55 0.41
CA VAL A 27 -11.44 -9.61 -1.05
C VAL A 27 -11.03 -11.00 -1.49
N ILE A 28 -11.89 -11.67 -2.26
CA ILE A 28 -11.60 -12.97 -2.85
C ILE A 28 -11.31 -12.77 -4.33
N LEU A 29 -10.15 -13.24 -4.78
CA LEU A 29 -9.74 -13.22 -6.18
C LEU A 29 -9.75 -14.64 -6.73
N MET A 30 -10.55 -14.90 -7.77
CA MET A 30 -10.63 -16.19 -8.44
C MET A 30 -10.59 -15.97 -9.96
N GLY A 31 -9.41 -16.16 -10.56
CA GLY A 31 -9.18 -15.79 -11.96
C GLY A 31 -9.41 -14.30 -12.21
N ASN A 32 -10.41 -13.97 -13.04
CA ASN A 32 -10.81 -12.58 -13.33
C ASN A 32 -11.95 -12.07 -12.44
N VAL A 33 -12.42 -12.88 -11.49
CA VAL A 33 -13.52 -12.52 -10.59
C VAL A 33 -12.95 -11.94 -9.30
N GLU A 34 -13.45 -10.77 -8.92
CA GLU A 34 -13.19 -10.16 -7.61
C GLU A 34 -14.48 -10.07 -6.81
N VAL A 35 -14.49 -10.62 -5.60
CA VAL A 35 -15.63 -10.55 -4.69
C VAL A 35 -15.23 -9.79 -3.44
N TRP A 36 -15.91 -8.68 -3.18
CA TRP A 36 -15.68 -7.81 -2.03
C TRP A 36 -16.76 -8.06 -0.99
N LEU A 37 -16.38 -8.68 0.12
CA LEU A 37 -17.30 -9.14 1.15
C LEU A 37 -17.00 -8.43 2.47
N LYS A 38 -18.06 -8.15 3.21
CA LYS A 38 -17.99 -7.57 4.55
C LYS A 38 -17.92 -8.67 5.60
N GLU A 39 -17.54 -8.28 6.80
CA GLU A 39 -17.65 -9.13 7.97
C GLU A 39 -19.08 -9.66 8.13
N GLY A 40 -19.21 -10.97 8.39
CA GLY A 40 -20.49 -11.67 8.52
C GLY A 40 -21.14 -12.12 7.22
N ASP A 41 -20.66 -11.67 6.05
CA ASP A 41 -21.17 -12.14 4.75
C ASP A 41 -20.83 -13.62 4.54
N SER A 42 -21.76 -14.35 3.91
CA SER A 42 -21.53 -15.71 3.45
C SER A 42 -20.68 -15.73 2.18
N ILE A 43 -19.84 -16.74 2.05
CA ILE A 43 -19.07 -16.96 0.82
C ILE A 43 -20.03 -17.41 -0.29
N PRO A 44 -20.00 -16.82 -1.49
CA PRO A 44 -20.82 -17.28 -2.60
C PRO A 44 -20.45 -18.72 -3.02
N ASP A 45 -21.47 -19.53 -3.35
CA ASP A 45 -21.28 -20.98 -3.66
C ASP A 45 -20.36 -21.25 -4.87
N PHE A 46 -20.20 -20.28 -5.76
CA PHE A 46 -19.32 -20.41 -6.93
C PHE A 46 -17.83 -20.22 -6.60
N ILE A 47 -17.48 -19.76 -5.40
CA ILE A 47 -16.10 -19.57 -4.97
C ILE A 47 -15.49 -20.92 -4.61
N ASN A 48 -14.44 -21.30 -5.32
CA ASN A 48 -13.62 -22.44 -4.95
C ASN A 48 -12.45 -21.96 -4.07
N VAL A 49 -12.50 -22.32 -2.78
CA VAL A 49 -11.51 -21.91 -1.76
C VAL A 49 -10.09 -22.37 -2.10
N GLU A 50 -9.92 -23.52 -2.75
CA GLU A 50 -8.60 -24.10 -3.03
C GLU A 50 -7.80 -23.33 -4.09
N ILE A 51 -8.49 -22.70 -5.03
CA ILE A 51 -7.87 -21.97 -6.15
C ILE A 51 -7.99 -20.44 -6.00
N SER A 52 -8.73 -19.98 -5.00
CA SER A 52 -8.96 -18.55 -4.77
C SER A 52 -7.88 -17.97 -3.86
N LYS A 53 -7.52 -16.71 -4.12
CA LYS A 53 -6.72 -15.92 -3.18
C LYS A 53 -7.64 -15.13 -2.26
N PHE A 54 -7.31 -15.12 -0.98
CA PHE A 54 -8.02 -14.37 0.05
C PHE A 54 -7.15 -13.21 0.50
N LEU A 55 -7.66 -11.99 0.39
CA LEU A 55 -6.99 -10.80 0.87
C LEU A 55 -7.79 -10.22 2.03
N ARG A 56 -7.24 -10.35 3.24
CA ARG A 56 -7.84 -9.89 4.47
C ARG A 56 -7.59 -8.40 4.67
N LYS A 57 -8.60 -7.65 5.15
CA LYS A 57 -8.40 -6.26 5.54
C LYS A 57 -7.40 -6.16 6.70
N GLU A 58 -6.47 -5.23 6.57
CA GLU A 58 -5.43 -4.95 7.54
C GLU A 58 -5.31 -3.44 7.82
N VAL A 59 -4.60 -3.09 8.89
CA VAL A 59 -4.29 -1.69 9.21
C VAL A 59 -3.30 -1.14 8.17
N TYR A 60 -3.70 -0.07 7.49
CA TYR A 60 -2.89 0.56 6.44
C TYR A 60 -1.49 0.97 6.91
N ASP A 61 -1.37 1.53 8.12
CA ASP A 61 -0.09 1.95 8.72
C ASP A 61 0.90 0.79 8.92
N ARG A 62 0.45 -0.47 8.79
CA ARG A 62 1.29 -1.67 8.86
C ARG A 62 1.75 -2.17 7.50
N PHE A 63 1.49 -1.44 6.40
CA PHE A 63 1.89 -1.84 5.04
C PHE A 63 3.37 -2.25 4.94
N TYR A 64 4.25 -1.55 5.67
CA TYR A 64 5.68 -1.81 5.66
C TYR A 64 6.07 -3.23 6.11
N LEU A 65 5.19 -3.96 6.81
CA LEU A 65 5.41 -5.36 7.20
C LEU A 65 5.35 -6.31 5.99
N TYR A 66 4.73 -5.86 4.90
CA TYR A 66 4.51 -6.64 3.68
C TYR A 66 5.50 -6.31 2.55
N VAL A 67 6.55 -5.57 2.89
CA VAL A 67 7.63 -5.19 1.98
C VAL A 67 8.96 -5.69 2.52
N ASP A 68 9.68 -6.47 1.72
CA ASP A 68 11.08 -6.77 1.96
C ASP A 68 11.89 -5.50 1.67
N ARG A 69 12.37 -4.84 2.73
CA ARG A 69 13.10 -3.57 2.62
C ARG A 69 14.51 -3.73 2.07
N LEU A 70 15.10 -4.93 2.15
CA LEU A 70 16.44 -5.21 1.61
C LEU A 70 16.35 -5.40 0.10
N GLU A 71 15.41 -6.23 -0.33
CA GLU A 71 15.19 -6.56 -1.74
C GLU A 71 14.28 -5.55 -2.46
N GLN A 72 13.68 -4.64 -1.69
CA GLN A 72 12.72 -3.63 -2.12
C GLN A 72 11.59 -4.22 -2.96
N LYS A 73 10.90 -5.23 -2.43
CA LYS A 73 9.82 -5.92 -3.14
C LYS A 73 8.68 -6.34 -2.22
N MET A 74 7.49 -6.47 -2.79
CA MET A 74 6.33 -7.01 -2.09
C MET A 74 6.54 -8.49 -1.73
N ILE A 75 6.20 -8.88 -0.50
CA ILE A 75 6.33 -10.28 -0.04
C ILE A 75 5.07 -11.13 -0.27
N VAL A 76 3.92 -10.46 -0.46
CA VAL A 76 2.57 -11.01 -0.63
C VAL A 76 1.77 -10.12 -1.58
N ASP A 77 0.71 -10.64 -2.19
CA ASP A 77 -0.23 -9.79 -2.93
C ASP A 77 -0.96 -8.84 -1.98
N ALA A 78 -1.20 -7.61 -2.41
CA ALA A 78 -1.96 -6.62 -1.65
C ALA A 78 -2.82 -5.74 -2.57
N ILE A 79 -3.92 -5.22 -2.02
CA ILE A 79 -4.76 -4.21 -2.66
C ILE A 79 -4.88 -3.02 -1.72
N ILE A 80 -4.54 -1.83 -2.23
CA ILE A 80 -4.77 -0.57 -1.53
C ILE A 80 -5.97 0.11 -2.18
N VAL A 81 -7.01 0.38 -1.40
CA VAL A 81 -8.17 1.17 -1.83
C VAL A 81 -7.99 2.59 -1.31
N LEU A 82 -7.91 3.55 -2.22
CA LEU A 82 -7.72 4.95 -1.86
C LEU A 82 -8.94 5.54 -1.15
N PRO A 83 -8.81 6.70 -0.49
CA PRO A 83 -9.89 7.31 0.29
C PRO A 83 -11.15 7.67 -0.51
N ASP A 84 -11.04 7.77 -1.83
CA ASP A 84 -12.17 7.98 -2.75
C ASP A 84 -13.07 6.73 -2.87
N GLY A 85 -12.63 5.57 -2.39
CA GLY A 85 -13.32 4.29 -2.42
C GLY A 85 -13.44 3.66 -3.80
N ARG A 86 -12.86 4.28 -4.83
CA ARG A 86 -12.97 3.85 -6.24
C ARG A 86 -11.63 3.47 -6.83
N THR A 87 -10.59 4.23 -6.49
CA THR A 87 -9.25 3.98 -7.00
C THR A 87 -8.59 2.87 -6.20
N ARG A 88 -8.00 1.91 -6.91
CA ARG A 88 -7.36 0.73 -6.33
C ARG A 88 -5.97 0.58 -6.91
N ILE A 89 -5.02 0.23 -6.06
CA ILE A 89 -3.65 -0.11 -6.45
C ILE A 89 -3.47 -1.59 -6.12
N TYR A 90 -3.20 -2.39 -7.15
CA TYR A 90 -2.92 -3.80 -7.02
C TYR A 90 -1.42 -3.99 -7.00
N LEU A 91 -0.94 -4.67 -5.97
CA LEU A 91 0.46 -5.00 -5.77
C LEU A 91 0.59 -6.51 -5.75
N LYS A 92 1.40 -7.06 -6.64
CA LYS A 92 1.69 -8.49 -6.70
C LYS A 92 2.92 -8.81 -5.88
N LYS A 93 2.95 -10.02 -5.33
CA LYS A 93 4.15 -10.59 -4.72
C LYS A 93 5.29 -10.54 -5.74
N GLY A 94 6.42 -9.97 -5.31
CA GLY A 94 7.60 -9.76 -6.15
C GLY A 94 7.64 -8.42 -6.89
N ASP A 95 6.56 -7.62 -6.89
CA ASP A 95 6.60 -6.27 -7.43
C ASP A 95 7.70 -5.47 -6.72
N LYS A 96 8.59 -4.88 -7.53
CA LYS A 96 9.69 -4.06 -7.02
C LYS A 96 9.16 -2.69 -6.66
N LEU A 97 9.52 -2.21 -5.47
CA LEU A 97 9.23 -0.87 -5.00
C LEU A 97 10.52 -0.07 -4.94
N MET A 98 10.43 1.25 -5.04
CA MET A 98 11.53 2.15 -4.69
C MET A 98 11.26 2.74 -3.32
N LEU A 99 12.19 2.55 -2.39
CA LEU A 99 12.13 3.11 -1.06
C LEU A 99 12.94 4.41 -1.04
N LEU A 100 12.24 5.54 -1.01
CA LEU A 100 12.84 6.87 -1.09
C LEU A 100 12.79 7.55 0.29
N PRO A 101 13.90 7.58 1.04
CA PRO A 101 13.94 8.23 2.35
C PRO A 101 13.89 9.76 2.21
N VAL A 102 13.17 10.39 3.13
CA VAL A 102 13.05 11.84 3.29
C VAL A 102 13.66 12.22 4.63
N GLU A 103 14.95 12.53 4.58
CA GLU A 103 15.76 12.84 5.75
C GLU A 103 16.17 14.31 5.79
N GLY A 104 16.18 14.90 6.99
CA GLY A 104 16.59 16.28 7.19
C GLY A 104 15.99 16.94 8.42
N PHE A 105 16.05 18.27 8.46
CA PHE A 105 15.57 19.05 9.60
C PHE A 105 14.04 19.23 9.54
N THR A 106 13.54 20.12 8.71
CA THR A 106 12.10 20.26 8.42
C THR A 106 11.76 19.57 7.11
N LYS A 107 10.66 18.82 7.06
CA LYS A 107 10.24 18.07 5.89
C LYS A 107 8.85 18.51 5.47
N THR A 108 8.63 18.57 4.18
CA THR A 108 7.32 18.84 3.59
C THR A 108 7.01 17.72 2.62
N LEU A 109 5.96 16.96 2.92
CA LEU A 109 5.42 15.95 2.02
C LEU A 109 4.63 16.67 0.93
N ILE A 110 4.93 16.39 -0.34
CA ILE A 110 4.29 17.05 -1.49
C ILE A 110 3.35 16.08 -2.17
N ALA A 111 3.83 14.88 -2.49
CA ALA A 111 3.03 13.83 -3.07
C ALA A 111 2.37 12.99 -1.98
N ASN A 112 1.10 12.68 -2.18
CA ASN A 112 0.33 11.77 -1.33
C ASN A 112 0.18 10.39 -1.98
N VAL A 113 -0.28 9.43 -1.18
CA VAL A 113 -0.58 8.07 -1.62
C VAL A 113 -1.57 8.10 -2.79
N GLY A 114 -1.29 7.31 -3.83
CA GLY A 114 -2.03 7.29 -5.08
C GLY A 114 -1.64 8.37 -6.09
N ASN A 115 -0.79 9.33 -5.70
CA ASN A 115 -0.25 10.29 -6.68
C ASN A 115 0.81 9.62 -7.55
N ARG A 116 0.72 9.88 -8.84
CA ARG A 116 1.77 9.60 -9.81
C ARG A 116 2.81 10.73 -9.76
N VAL A 117 4.08 10.38 -9.67
CA VAL A 117 5.21 11.32 -9.69
C VAL A 117 6.16 10.98 -10.84
N ARG A 118 6.60 11.99 -11.59
CA ARG A 118 7.59 11.83 -12.68
C ARG A 118 8.97 12.26 -12.19
N THR A 119 10.04 11.90 -12.90
CA THR A 119 11.43 12.27 -12.56
C THR A 119 11.65 13.78 -12.37
N GLY A 120 10.82 14.64 -12.97
CA GLY A 120 10.87 16.08 -12.79
C GLY A 120 10.11 16.61 -11.57
N ASP A 121 9.14 15.85 -11.06
CA ASP A 121 8.19 16.27 -10.04
C ASP A 121 8.79 16.05 -8.64
N ALA A 122 8.64 17.05 -7.77
CA ALA A 122 9.07 16.90 -6.39
C ALA A 122 8.03 16.09 -5.61
N PHE A 123 8.45 15.00 -4.96
CA PHE A 123 7.58 14.21 -4.08
C PHE A 123 7.64 14.68 -2.62
N ALA A 124 8.76 15.30 -2.24
CA ALA A 124 8.95 15.91 -0.93
C ALA A 124 9.96 17.07 -1.02
N ALA A 125 10.03 17.88 0.03
CA ALA A 125 11.07 18.89 0.21
C ALA A 125 11.66 18.81 1.62
N VAL A 126 12.94 19.16 1.73
CA VAL A 126 13.69 19.21 2.97
C VAL A 126 14.27 20.61 3.15
N THR A 127 13.94 21.26 4.26
CA THR A 127 14.51 22.56 4.63
C THR A 127 15.63 22.35 5.64
N THR A 128 16.83 22.85 5.35
CA THR A 128 17.99 22.80 6.25
C THR A 128 17.82 23.74 7.44
N ARG A 129 18.65 23.60 8.47
CA ARG A 129 18.68 24.55 9.61
C ARG A 129 19.01 25.99 9.20
N LYS A 130 19.61 26.19 8.01
CA LYS A 130 19.94 27.50 7.46
C LYS A 130 18.82 28.08 6.58
N GLY A 131 17.71 27.37 6.41
CA GLY A 131 16.58 27.81 5.59
C GLY A 131 16.69 27.46 4.11
N GLU A 132 17.71 26.71 3.68
CA GLU A 132 17.83 26.24 2.30
C GLU A 132 16.83 25.11 2.03
N VAL A 133 16.13 25.16 0.90
CA VAL A 133 15.11 24.17 0.53
C VAL A 133 15.64 23.27 -0.58
N HIS A 134 15.64 21.96 -0.32
CA HIS A 134 16.01 20.93 -1.30
C HIS A 134 14.77 20.11 -1.67
N TYR A 135 14.42 20.12 -2.96
CA TYR A 135 13.33 19.30 -3.48
C TYR A 135 13.85 17.90 -3.82
N LEU A 136 13.15 16.88 -3.31
CA LEU A 136 13.45 15.49 -3.61
C LEU A 136 12.59 15.04 -4.80
N LYS A 137 13.24 14.47 -5.80
CA LYS A 137 12.63 14.00 -7.04
C LYS A 137 12.86 12.49 -7.18
N PRO A 138 11.91 11.72 -7.72
CA PRO A 138 12.08 10.29 -7.84
C PRO A 138 13.08 9.99 -8.98
N PRO A 139 13.90 8.93 -8.86
CA PRO A 139 14.84 8.56 -9.92
C PRO A 139 14.13 8.02 -11.18
N LYS A 140 12.94 7.43 -11.01
CA LYS A 140 12.08 6.91 -12.08
C LYS A 140 10.62 7.32 -11.82
N PRO A 141 9.79 7.52 -12.87
CA PRO A 141 8.36 7.72 -12.67
C PRO A 141 7.72 6.55 -11.94
N GLY A 142 6.66 6.84 -11.19
CA GLY A 142 5.92 5.81 -10.47
C GLY A 142 4.76 6.37 -9.66
N THR A 143 4.04 5.48 -8.99
CA THR A 143 2.91 5.81 -8.13
C THR A 143 3.30 5.63 -6.67
N VAL A 144 3.00 6.61 -5.82
CA VAL A 144 3.19 6.49 -4.36
C VAL A 144 2.17 5.50 -3.82
N VAL A 145 2.64 4.41 -3.20
CA VAL A 145 1.76 3.37 -2.65
C VAL A 145 1.69 3.42 -1.12
N PHE A 146 2.74 3.91 -0.46
CA PHE A 146 2.79 4.05 0.98
C PHE A 146 3.77 5.16 1.40
N ILE A 147 3.50 5.78 2.56
CA ILE A 147 4.40 6.73 3.20
C ILE A 147 4.51 6.29 4.66
N ASP A 148 5.69 5.84 5.06
CA ASP A 148 6.00 5.36 6.41
C ASP A 148 6.60 6.50 7.24
N GLU A 149 6.24 6.61 8.52
CA GLU A 149 6.86 7.53 9.48
C GLU A 149 7.70 6.73 10.49
N ILE A 150 9.01 6.98 10.53
CA ILE A 150 9.91 6.25 11.42
C ILE A 150 9.91 6.91 12.81
N THR A 151 9.49 6.16 13.83
CA THR A 151 9.10 6.66 15.17
C THR A 151 10.18 7.33 16.04
N ASN A 152 11.43 7.49 15.56
CA ASN A 152 12.51 8.08 16.37
C ASN A 152 12.94 9.50 15.95
N ARG A 153 12.53 9.96 14.76
CA ARG A 153 12.70 11.31 14.21
C ARG A 153 11.69 11.43 13.06
N PRO A 154 11.11 12.60 12.71
CA PRO A 154 10.08 12.70 11.66
C PRO A 154 10.67 12.50 10.27
N HIS A 155 11.21 11.31 10.02
CA HIS A 155 11.78 10.81 8.79
C HIS A 155 10.69 9.99 8.13
N TYR A 156 10.46 10.30 6.87
CA TYR A 156 9.48 9.59 6.08
C TYR A 156 10.19 8.69 5.09
N VAL A 157 9.57 7.57 4.74
CA VAL A 157 10.01 6.75 3.62
C VAL A 157 8.84 6.61 2.66
N TYR A 158 9.05 7.09 1.44
CA TYR A 158 8.11 6.86 0.35
C TYR A 158 8.34 5.48 -0.25
N TYR A 159 7.27 4.74 -0.43
CA TYR A 159 7.27 3.50 -1.20
C TYR A 159 6.62 3.82 -2.53
N LEU A 160 7.40 3.74 -3.60
CA LEU A 160 6.95 4.02 -4.95
C LEU A 160 6.86 2.72 -5.75
N LEU A 161 5.73 2.46 -6.40
CA LEU A 161 5.66 1.45 -7.46
C LEU A 161 6.15 2.10 -8.76
N PRO A 162 7.34 1.76 -9.28
CA PRO A 162 7.86 2.34 -10.50
C PRO A 162 7.01 1.93 -11.70
N GLU A 163 6.87 2.84 -12.66
CA GLU A 163 6.36 2.50 -14.00
C GLU A 163 7.46 1.76 -14.78
N GLU A 164 7.08 0.91 -15.73
CA GLU A 164 8.03 0.28 -16.66
C GLU A 164 8.72 1.29 -17.58
#